data_AF-W7J9V6-F1
#
_entry.id   AF-W7J9V6-F1
#
_cell.length_a   1.000
_cell.length_b   1.000
_cell.length_c   1.000
_cell.angle_alpha   90.00
_cell.angle_beta   90.00
_cell.angle_gamma   90.00
#
_symmetry.space_group_name_H-M   'P 1'
#
loop_
_entity.id
_entity.type
_entity.pdbx_description
1 polymer ?
#
loop_
_entity_poly.entity_id
_entity_poly.type
_entity_poly.pdbx_seq_one_letter_code
_entity_poly.pdbx_strand_id
1 'polypeptide(L)' 'MDELIASGALPGSHLVPTVRGELLARLGRRPEARAELELAARLCANQRERSVLLRKAAALG' A
#
# COMPACT_ATOMS: atom_id res chain seq x y z
N MET A 1 -20.84 10.66 -9.28
CA MET A 1 -20.14 9.93 -8.20
C MET A 1 -18.70 9.79 -8.68
N ASP A 2 -18.03 10.93 -8.84
CA ASP A 2 -16.78 11.05 -9.62
C ASP A 2 -15.98 12.23 -9.09
N GLU A 3 -15.36 12.07 -7.92
CA GLU A 3 -14.43 13.10 -7.41
C GLU A 3 -13.41 12.57 -6.38
N LEU A 4 -13.50 11.31 -5.96
CA LEU A 4 -12.63 10.78 -4.90
C LEU A 4 -11.37 10.06 -5.42
N ILE A 5 -11.19 9.93 -6.74
CA ILE A 5 -10.06 9.18 -7.31
C ILE A 5 -8.81 10.05 -7.52
N ALA A 6 -8.93 11.37 -7.53
CA ALA A 6 -7.83 12.27 -7.86
C ALA A 6 -7.02 12.81 -6.66
N SER A 7 -7.52 12.67 -5.42
CA SER A 7 -6.82 13.18 -4.23
C SER A 7 -6.45 12.04 -3.28
N GLY A 8 -5.31 11.40 -3.55
CA GLY A 8 -4.63 10.52 -2.59
C GLY A 8 -4.09 11.25 -1.35
N ALA A 9 -4.84 12.21 -0.80
CA ALA A 9 -4.40 13.10 0.27
C ALA A 9 -5.42 13.09 1.42
N LEU A 10 -5.75 11.90 1.91
CA LEU A 10 -6.21 11.76 3.29
C LEU A 10 -4.98 11.43 4.14
N PRO A 11 -4.52 12.35 4.99
CA PRO A 11 -3.47 12.05 5.96
C PRO A 11 -3.86 10.81 6.77
N GLY A 12 -3.02 9.78 6.78
CA GLY A 12 -3.29 8.50 7.46
C GLY A 12 -4.04 7.45 6.63
N SER A 13 -4.35 7.71 5.36
CA SER A 13 -4.93 6.69 4.47
C SER A 13 -3.91 5.61 4.11
N HIS A 14 -4.31 4.34 4.14
CA HIS A 14 -3.52 3.21 3.64
C HIS A 14 -3.26 3.27 2.13
N LEU A 15 -4.00 4.08 1.37
CA LEU A 15 -3.87 4.18 -0.08
C LEU A 15 -2.53 4.78 -0.51
N VAL A 16 -2.03 5.79 0.20
CA VAL A 16 -0.74 6.43 -0.10
C VAL A 16 0.42 5.43 -0.03
N PRO A 17 0.64 4.73 1.11
CA PRO A 17 1.69 3.72 1.18
C PRO A 17 1.41 2.52 0.26
N THR A 18 0.15 2.19 -0.05
CA THR A 18 -0.17 1.14 -1.03
C THR A 18 0.37 1.48 -2.42
N VAL A 19 0.03 2.67 -2.95
CA VAL A 19 0.49 3.12 -4.27
C VAL A 19 2.01 3.26 -4.30
N ARG A 20 2.61 3.82 -3.25
CA ARG A 20 4.07 3.95 -3.16
C ARG A 20 4.75 2.58 -3.18
N GLY A 21 4.24 1.61 -2.43
CA GLY A 21 4.74 0.23 -2.41
C GLY A 21 4.68 -0.46 -3.78
N GLU A 22 3.55 -0.32 -4.49
CA GLU A 22 3.38 -0.87 -5.84
C GLU A 22 4.35 -0.27 -6.86
N LEU A 23 4.57 1.05 -6.81
CA LEU A 23 5.51 1.73 -7.70
C LEU A 23 6.96 1.32 -7.41
N LEU A 24 7.34 1.22 -6.13
CA LEU A 24 8.67 0.77 -5.72
C LEU A 24 8.92 -0.68 -6.15
N ALA A 25 7.92 -1.56 -6.03
CA ALA A 25 8.02 -2.95 -6.47
C ALA A 25 8.29 -3.04 -7.99
N ARG A 26 7.62 -2.21 -8.79
CA ARG A 26 7.86 -2.10 -10.25
C ARG A 26 9.25 -1.58 -10.59
N LEU A 27 9.83 -0.72 -9.75
CA LEU A 27 11.20 -0.24 -9.88
C LEU A 27 12.26 -1.22 -9.35
N GLY A 28 11.86 -2.41 -8.86
CA GLY A 28 12.77 -3.39 -8.27
C GLY A 28 13.28 -3.02 -6.88
N ARG A 29 12.79 -1.92 -6.29
CA ARG A 29 13.13 -1.44 -4.93
C ARG A 29 12.36 -2.22 -3.89
N ARG A 30 12.66 -3.53 -3.82
CA ARG A 30 11.89 -4.52 -3.03
C ARG A 30 11.85 -4.23 -1.53
N PRO A 31 12.95 -3.86 -0.84
CA PRO A 31 12.91 -3.57 0.59
C PRO A 31 12.00 -2.37 0.93
N GLU A 32 12.10 -1.29 0.16
CA GLU A 32 11.26 -0.11 0.37
C GLU A 32 9.81 -0.39 0.00
N ALA A 33 9.56 -1.14 -1.07
CA ALA A 33 8.22 -1.56 -1.46
C ALA A 33 7.54 -2.40 -0.36
N ARG A 34 8.28 -3.33 0.25
CA ARG A 34 7.81 -4.15 1.35
C ARG A 34 7.42 -3.28 2.56
N ALA A 35 8.30 -2.36 2.95
CA ALA A 35 8.05 -1.48 4.09
C ALA A 35 6.78 -0.63 3.91
N GLU A 36 6.56 -0.10 2.71
CA GLU A 36 5.36 0.67 2.39
C GLU A 36 4.09 -0.20 2.40
N LEU A 37 4.12 -1.41 1.85
CA LEU A 37 2.97 -2.32 1.88
C LEU A 37 2.65 -2.80 3.31
N GLU A 38 3.66 -3.00 4.16
CA GLU A 38 3.47 -3.30 5.58
C GLU A 38 2.85 -2.11 6.34
N LEU A 39 3.28 -0.88 6.04
CA LEU A 39 2.67 0.34 6.59
C LEU A 39 1.21 0.47 6.15
N ALA A 40 0.93 0.26 4.86
CA ALA A 40 -0.44 0.23 4.35
C ALA A 40 -1.31 -0.79 5.08
N ALA A 41 -0.78 -2.00 5.32
CA ALA A 41 -1.47 -3.04 6.07
C ALA A 41 -1.74 -2.65 7.54
N ARG A 42 -0.89 -1.83 8.16
CA ARG A 42 -1.12 -1.30 9.52
C ARG A 42 -2.22 -0.25 9.56
N LEU A 43 -2.36 0.57 8.51
CA LEU A 43 -3.37 1.63 8.40
C LEU A 43 -4.71 1.13 7.85
N CYS A 44 -4.75 -0.05 7.25
CA CYS A 44 -5.96 -0.62 6.66
C CYS A 44 -6.85 -1.28 7.75
N ALA A 45 -8.02 -0.70 7.99
CA ALA A 45 -9.00 -1.23 8.95
C ALA A 45 -9.70 -2.51 8.44
N ASN A 46 -9.75 -2.74 7.12
CA ASN A 46 -10.39 -3.91 6.53
C ASN A 46 -9.45 -5.13 6.58
N GLN A 47 -9.85 -6.17 7.32
CA GLN A 47 -9.02 -7.38 7.48
C GLN A 47 -8.72 -8.12 6.17
N ARG A 48 -9.67 -8.16 5.21
CA ARG A 48 -9.44 -8.84 3.92
C ARG A 48 -8.41 -8.09 3.10
N GLU A 49 -8.53 -6.77 3.03
CA GLU A 49 -7.60 -5.92 2.30
C GLU A 49 -6.22 -5.88 2.97
N ARG A 50 -6.18 -5.81 4.31
CA ARG A 50 -4.96 -5.98 5.09
C ARG A 50 -4.23 -7.28 4.76
N SER A 51 -4.95 -8.39 4.65
CA SER A 51 -4.35 -9.69 4.27
C SER A 51 -3.79 -9.68 2.84
N VAL A 52 -4.44 -8.99 1.90
CA VAL A 52 -3.90 -8.78 0.54
C VAL A 52 -2.58 -8.00 0.60
N LEU A 53 -2.54 -6.89 1.33
CA LEU A 53 -1.34 -6.05 1.47
C LEU A 53 -0.17 -6.83 2.10
N LEU A 54 -0.43 -7.61 3.14
CA LEU A 54 0.59 -8.46 3.79
C LEU A 54 1.11 -9.55 2.85
N ARG A 55 0.25 -10.20 2.06
CA ARG A 55 0.68 -11.19 1.06
C ARG A 55 1.57 -10.56 -0.02
N LYS A 56 1.22 -9.35 -0.47
CA LYS A 56 2.06 -8.60 -1.43
C LYS A 56 3.42 -8.25 -0.82
N ALA A 57 3.44 -7.77 0.42
CA ALA A 57 4.69 -7.49 1.13
C ALA A 57 5.58 -8.74 1.26
N ALA A 58 5.01 -9.89 1.62
CA ALA A 58 5.72 -11.15 1.74
C ALA A 58 6.29 -11.65 0.39
N ALA A 59 5.64 -11.33 -0.73
CA ALA A 59 6.13 -11.71 -2.06
C ALA A 59 7.37 -10.93 -2.52
N LEU A 60 7.74 -9.84 -1.82
CA LEU A 60 8.89 -9.01 -2.16
C LEU A 60 10.22 -9.49 -1.53
N GLY A 61 10.18 -10.51 -0.67
CA GLY A 61 11.36 -11.08 0.00
C GLY A 61 11.50 -10.63 1.44
#